data_AF-A0A8J8F2V2-F1
#
_entry.id   AF-A0A8J8F2V2-F1
#
_cell.length_a   1.000
_cell.length_b   1.000
_cell.length_c   1.000
_cell.angle_alpha   90.00
_cell.angle_beta   90.00
_cell.angle_gamma   90.00
#
_symmetry.space_group_name_H-M   'P 1'
#
loop_
_entity.id
_entity.type
_entity.pdbx_description
1 polymer ?
#
loop_
_entity_poly.entity_id
_entity_poly.type
_entity_poly.pdbx_seq_one_letter_code
_entity_poly.pdbx_strand_id
1 'polypeptide(L)' 'MTAEKSERKRVAAICENCETVHAAHVDSGGEINPIGSGACQCGDGALRIIEDSPEGFEDADD' A
#
# COMPACT_ATOMS: atom_id res chain seq x y z
N MET A 1 -12.62 24.10 -11.46
CA MET A 1 -11.49 23.20 -11.74
C MET A 1 -11.05 22.57 -10.43
N THR A 2 -11.49 21.35 -10.13
CA THR A 2 -11.08 20.62 -8.93
C THR A 2 -9.73 19.96 -9.19
N ALA A 3 -8.76 20.29 -8.34
CA ALA A 3 -7.36 19.87 -8.44
C ALA A 3 -7.24 18.38 -8.79
N GLU A 4 -6.59 18.11 -9.92
CA GLU A 4 -6.06 16.81 -10.31
C GLU A 4 -5.01 16.44 -9.25
N LYS A 5 -5.49 15.83 -8.16
CA LYS A 5 -4.65 15.26 -7.11
C LYS A 5 -3.86 14.16 -7.79
N SER A 6 -2.61 14.45 -8.14
CA SER A 6 -1.55 13.50 -8.47
C SER A 6 -1.90 12.12 -7.88
N GLU A 7 -2.29 11.17 -8.73
CA GLU A 7 -2.92 9.88 -8.40
C GLU A 7 -1.94 8.95 -7.66
N ARG A 8 -1.51 9.34 -6.47
CA ARG A 8 -0.72 8.50 -5.58
C ARG A 8 -1.69 7.69 -4.73
N LYS A 9 -1.86 6.42 -5.08
CA LYS A 9 -2.72 5.51 -4.31
C LYS A 9 -2.00 5.22 -3.00
N ARG A 10 -2.63 5.56 -1.88
CA ARG A 10 -2.13 5.15 -0.56
C ARG A 10 -2.41 3.67 -0.40
N VAL A 11 -1.40 2.91 -0.05
CA VAL A 11 -1.48 1.47 0.18
C VAL A 11 -0.85 1.12 1.53
N ALA A 12 -1.30 0.02 2.12
CA ALA A 12 -0.58 -0.59 3.22
C ALA A 12 0.48 -1.53 2.63
N ALA A 13 1.70 -1.48 3.16
CA ALA A 13 2.76 -2.42 2.84
C ALA A 13 3.21 -3.14 4.11
N ILE A 14 3.37 -4.46 4.04
CA ILE A 14 3.93 -5.27 5.11
C ILE A 14 5.38 -5.59 4.81
N CYS A 15 6.22 -5.56 5.84
CA CYS A 15 7.57 -6.10 5.75
C CYS A 15 7.52 -7.63 5.86
N GLU A 16 8.07 -8.37 4.90
CA GLU A 16 8.07 -9.84 4.97
C GLU A 16 9.03 -10.42 6.02
N ASN A 17 9.96 -9.60 6.54
CA ASN A 17 10.96 -10.07 7.50
C ASN A 17 10.54 -9.85 8.97
N CYS A 18 9.91 -8.73 9.28
CA CYS A 18 9.45 -8.38 10.63
C CYS A 18 7.95 -8.21 10.75
N GLU A 19 7.20 -8.55 9.70
CA GLU A 19 5.73 -8.53 9.63
C GLU A 19 5.11 -7.17 10.03
N THR A 20 5.90 -6.10 9.92
CA THR A 20 5.48 -4.76 10.35
C THR A 20 4.76 -4.07 9.20
N VAL A 21 3.58 -3.53 9.49
CA VAL A 21 2.75 -2.81 8.52
C VAL A 21 3.11 -1.32 8.51
N HIS A 22 3.37 -0.79 7.32
CA HIS A 22 3.70 0.60 7.07
C HIS A 22 2.82 1.18 5.98
N ALA A 23 2.57 2.49 6.05
CA ALA A 23 1.87 3.20 4.99
C ALA A 23 2.85 3.53 3.85
N ALA A 24 2.47 3.20 2.62
CA ALA A 24 3.23 3.50 1.41
C ALA A 24 2.33 4.17 0.37
N HIS A 25 2.96 4.83 -0.59
CA HIS A 25 2.32 5.33 -1.80
C HIS A 25 2.72 4.45 -2.97
N VAL A 26 1.79 4.18 -3.86
CA VAL A 26 2.09 3.62 -5.18
C VAL A 26 1.89 4.73 -6.20
N ASP A 27 2.96 5.03 -6.95
CA ASP A 27 2.89 5.93 -8.09
C ASP A 27 2.30 5.19 -9.30
N SER A 28 1.82 5.92 -10.31
CA SER A 28 1.15 5.34 -11.49
C SER A 28 2.00 4.36 -12.30
N GLY A 29 3.32 4.29 -12.04
CA GLY A 29 4.24 3.31 -12.60
C GLY A 29 4.33 1.99 -11.82
N GLY A 30 3.59 1.84 -10.71
CA GLY A 30 3.64 0.67 -9.83
C GLY A 30 4.80 0.69 -8.82
N GLU A 31 5.54 1.81 -8.72
CA GLU A 31 6.62 1.95 -7.75
C GLU A 31 6.07 2.25 -6.35
N ILE A 32 6.55 1.50 -5.35
CA ILE A 32 6.12 1.59 -3.96
C ILE A 32 7.08 2.50 -3.21
N ASN A 33 6.58 3.66 -2.80
CA ASN A 33 7.30 4.67 -2.04
C ASN A 33 6.78 4.72 -0.59
N PRO A 34 7.54 4.21 0.41
CA PRO A 34 7.11 4.24 1.81
C PRO A 34 6.93 5.69 2.30
N ILE A 35 5.90 5.91 3.12
CA ILE A 35 5.62 7.22 3.70
C ILE A 35 6.33 7.31 5.04
N GLY A 36 7.44 8.05 5.09
CA GLY A 36 8.17 8.34 6.33
C GLY A 36 9.58 7.74 6.36
N SER A 37 10.13 7.67 7.57
CA SER A 37 11.54 7.34 7.82
C SER A 37 11.73 5.84 8.07
N GLY A 38 11.77 5.04 7.02
CA GLY A 38 12.25 3.65 7.11
C GLY A 38 11.36 2.64 6.41
N ALA A 39 11.94 1.92 5.45
CA ALA A 39 11.42 0.65 4.98
C ALA A 39 11.79 -0.41 6.03
N CYS A 40 10.79 -1.00 6.69
CA CYS A 40 10.94 -2.05 7.70
C CYS A 40 11.68 -1.64 8.99
N GLN A 41 11.11 -2.03 10.14
CA GLN A 41 11.74 -1.81 11.45
C GLN A 41 12.99 -2.68 11.67
N CYS A 42 13.15 -3.77 10.91
CA CYS A 42 14.30 -4.65 10.96
C CYS A 42 15.50 -4.20 10.10
N GLY A 43 15.36 -3.11 9.31
CA GLY A 43 16.44 -2.55 8.51
C GLY A 43 16.81 -3.32 7.23
N ASP A 44 16.33 -4.56 7.08
CA ASP A 44 16.50 -5.38 5.88
C ASP A 44 15.22 -6.20 5.66
N GLY A 45 14.49 -5.91 4.59
CA GLY A 45 13.23 -6.59 4.29
C GLY A 45 12.54 -6.02 3.06
N ALA A 46 11.97 -6.91 2.24
CA ALA A 46 11.12 -6.50 1.14
C ALA A 46 9.76 -6.02 1.68
N LEU A 47 9.28 -4.89 1.15
CA LEU A 47 7.94 -4.40 1.41
C LEU A 47 7.00 -5.00 0.37
N ARG A 48 5.94 -5.66 0.84
CA ARG A 48 4.88 -6.21 0.00
C ARG A 48 3.60 -5.44 0.23
N ILE A 49 2.93 -5.01 -0.85
CA ILE A 49 1.63 -4.34 -0.72
C ILE A 49 0.61 -5.35 -0.18
N ILE A 50 -0.03 -4.98 0.92
CA ILE A 50 -1.28 -5.59 1.36
C ILE A 50 -2.34 -4.75 0.66
N GLU A 51 -2.71 -5.12 -0.56
CA GLU A 51 -3.91 -4.54 -1.14
C GLU A 51 -5.07 -5.04 -0.28
N ASP A 52 -5.85 -4.10 0.25
CA ASP A 52 -7.26 -4.35 0.53
C ASP A 52 -7.86 -4.59 -0.86
N SER A 53 -7.74 -5.83 -1.35
CA SER A 53 -8.50 -6.23 -2.51
C SER A 53 -9.95 -5.97 -2.12
N PRO A 54 -10.69 -5.10 -2.83
CA PRO A 54 -12.14 -5.18 -2.78
C PRO A 54 -12.51 -6.46 -3.54
N GLU A 55 -12.15 -7.63 -3.01
CA GLU A 55 -12.80 -8.86 -3.43
C GLU A 55 -14.27 -8.62 -3.09
N GLY A 56 -15.05 -8.51 -4.16
CA GLY A 56 -16.41 -8.06 -4.13
C GLY A 56 -17.16 -8.73 -2.99
N PHE A 57 -17.77 -7.90 -2.16
CA PHE A 57 -19.05 -8.29 -1.61
C PHE A 57 -19.96 -8.43 -2.84
N GLU A 58 -19.93 -9.58 -3.52
CA GLU A 58 -21.11 -10.04 -4.24
C GLU A 58 -22.14 -10.26 -3.14
N ASP A 59 -22.89 -9.19 -2.83
CA ASP A 59 -24.12 -9.26 -2.07
C ASP A 59 -24.95 -10.37 -2.72
N ALA A 60 -25.08 -11.49 -1.99
CA ALA A 60 -25.94 -12.57 -2.38
C ALA A 60 -27.37 -12.02 -2.50
N ASP A 61 -27.90 -11.98 -3.72
CA ASP A 61 -29.32 -11.81 -3.99
C ASP A 61 -30.13 -12.76 -3.08
N ASP A 62 -31.01 -12.19 -2.24
CA ASP A 62 -32.12 -12.89 -1.56
C ASP A 62 -33.45 -12.37 -2.11
#